data_AF-A0AAV8XGL9-F1
#
_entry.id   AF-A0AAV8XGL9-F1
#
_cell.length_a   1.000
_cell.length_b   1.000
_cell.length_c   1.000
_cell.angle_alpha   90.00
_cell.angle_beta   90.00
_cell.angle_gamma   90.00
#
_symmetry.space_group_name_H-M   'P 1'
#
loop_
_entity.id
_entity.type
_entity.pdbx_description
1 polymer ?
#
loop_
_entity_poly.entity_id
_entity_poly.type
_entity_poly.pdbx_seq_one_letter_code
_entity_poly.pdbx_strand_id
1 'polypeptide(L)'
;MQDVSGALQCYTRAIQINPAFADAHSNLASIHKDSGNIPEAIQSYRTALKLKPDFPDAYCNLAHCLQIVCDWTDYEPRMKKLVNIVADQLEKNRLPSVHPHHSMLYPLSHEFRKAIAARHANLCLEKINVLHQFPYKFSAELRGRLRIGYVSSDFGNHPTSHLMQSVPGLHDRTKVEVFCYALSQDDGTTFRSKISREAEHFIDLSSVSCNGKAADRIYSDNIHILVNMNGYTKGARNEIFALRPAPVQVMWLGYPGTSGASFMDYLITDAVTSPIEVASQYSEKLAYMPYTYFVGDHKQMFPHLKERLIVSDKNGQNLADNVAIINATDLSPLVENTDVKEIKEIVKAAKPVEISLKVAELPTTTPIENMIASGQVQTSLNGVLVQNGLATTQTNNKAATGEEVPQNIVITTRQQYGLPDDAVVYCNFNQLYKIDPMTLHMWVNILKAVPNAVLWLLRFPAVGEPNLMNTAQQLGLPTNKIIFSNVAAKEEHVRRGQLADVCLDTPLCNGHTTSMDVLWTGTPVVTLPGETLASRVAASQLNTLGCPELIARSRQEYQDIAIKLGTDKE
;
A
#
# COMPACT_ATOMS: atom_id res chain seq x y z
N MET A 1 25.24 5.17 -7.40
CA MET A 1 25.26 5.20 -5.93
C MET A 1 24.55 3.96 -5.42
N GLN A 2 25.28 2.87 -5.15
CA GLN A 2 24.75 1.60 -4.60
C GLN A 2 25.79 0.83 -3.76
N ASP A 3 26.95 1.41 -3.44
CA ASP A 3 28.01 0.70 -2.69
C ASP A 3 27.74 0.72 -1.17
N VAL A 4 26.77 -0.09 -0.74
CA VAL A 4 26.38 -0.22 0.68
C VAL A 4 27.51 -0.82 1.51
N SER A 5 28.28 -1.75 0.94
CA SER A 5 29.41 -2.40 1.62
C SER A 5 30.52 -1.40 1.93
N GLY A 6 30.91 -0.58 0.95
CA GLY A 6 31.87 0.50 1.16
C GLY A 6 31.39 1.52 2.18
N ALA A 7 30.12 1.91 2.14
CA ALA A 7 29.54 2.84 3.12
C ALA A 7 29.59 2.27 4.56
N LEU A 8 29.25 1.00 4.75
CA LEU A 8 29.36 0.31 6.05
C LEU A 8 30.80 0.28 6.56
N GLN A 9 31.77 -0.01 5.69
CA GLN A 9 33.18 -0.02 6.06
C GLN A 9 33.64 1.38 6.51
N CYS A 10 33.26 2.43 5.79
CA CYS A 10 33.59 3.81 6.15
C CYS A 10 32.99 4.22 7.50
N TYR A 11 31.70 3.96 7.75
CA TYR A 11 31.06 4.34 9.02
C TYR A 11 31.59 3.53 10.19
N THR A 12 31.81 2.24 10.01
CA THR A 12 32.43 1.38 11.04
C THR A 12 33.83 1.88 11.36
N ARG A 13 34.63 2.22 10.35
CA ARG A 13 35.98 2.77 10.55
C ARG A 13 35.95 4.13 11.26
N ALA A 14 35.00 5.01 10.92
CA ALA A 14 34.83 6.29 11.59
C ALA A 14 34.51 6.12 13.09
N ILE A 15 33.64 5.16 13.43
CA ILE A 15 33.30 4.82 14.81
C ILE A 15 34.51 4.20 15.55
N GLN A 16 35.31 3.38 14.89
CA GLN A 16 36.55 2.84 15.48
C GLN A 16 37.57 3.94 15.80
N ILE A 17 37.70 4.93 14.92
CA ILE A 17 38.62 6.07 15.12
C ILE A 17 38.11 6.99 16.22
N ASN A 18 36.81 7.29 16.21
CA ASN A 18 36.17 8.13 17.22
C ASN A 18 34.81 7.51 17.65
N PRO A 19 34.79 6.74 18.75
CA PRO A 19 33.56 6.12 19.26
C PRO A 19 32.48 7.12 19.66
N ALA A 20 32.86 8.37 19.95
CA ALA A 20 31.95 9.45 20.34
C ALA A 20 31.39 10.26 19.14
N PHE A 21 31.66 9.85 17.90
CA PHE A 21 31.20 10.56 16.71
C PHE A 21 29.73 10.26 16.38
N ALA A 22 28.81 11.08 16.91
CA ALA A 22 27.37 10.87 16.80
C ALA A 22 26.85 10.75 15.36
N ASP A 23 27.35 11.56 14.43
CA ASP A 23 26.90 11.54 13.02
C ASP A 23 27.23 10.21 12.34
N ALA A 24 28.37 9.57 12.64
CA ALA A 24 28.69 8.25 12.11
C ALA A 24 27.75 7.16 12.63
N HIS A 25 27.35 7.22 13.91
CA HIS A 25 26.33 6.31 14.46
C HIS A 25 24.96 6.51 13.78
N SER A 26 24.56 7.77 13.53
CA SER A 26 23.31 8.09 12.83
C SER A 26 23.31 7.59 11.36
N ASN A 27 24.43 7.76 10.66
CA ASN A 27 24.58 7.27 9.29
C ASN A 27 24.58 5.73 9.21
N LEU A 28 25.26 5.07 10.15
CA LEU A 28 25.22 3.60 10.28
C LEU A 28 23.79 3.10 10.57
N ALA A 29 23.06 3.79 11.45
CA ALA A 29 21.67 3.49 11.75
C ALA A 29 20.77 3.59 10.52
N SER A 30 21.02 4.56 9.64
CA SER A 30 20.30 4.72 8.38
C SER A 30 20.51 3.52 7.45
N ILE A 31 21.75 3.02 7.33
CA ILE A 31 22.02 1.80 6.54
C ILE A 31 21.31 0.58 7.14
N HIS A 32 21.36 0.41 8.47
CA HIS A 32 20.67 -0.70 9.13
C HIS A 32 19.17 -0.67 8.85
N LYS A 33 18.56 0.52 8.95
CA LYS A 33 17.14 0.72 8.62
C LYS A 33 16.85 0.33 7.17
N ASP A 34 17.63 0.84 6.21
CA ASP A 34 17.43 0.57 4.79
C ASP A 34 17.65 -0.91 4.42
N SER A 35 18.43 -1.63 5.23
CA SER A 35 18.65 -3.08 5.12
C SER A 35 17.59 -3.92 5.84
N GLY A 36 16.61 -3.31 6.49
CA GLY A 36 15.57 -4.00 7.28
C GLY A 36 15.97 -4.40 8.70
N ASN A 37 17.19 -4.07 9.13
CA ASN A 37 17.73 -4.36 10.47
C ASN A 37 17.30 -3.27 11.46
N ILE A 38 16.00 -3.21 11.73
CA ILE A 38 15.38 -2.14 12.54
C ILE A 38 15.89 -2.11 14.00
N PRO A 39 16.09 -3.24 14.70
CA PRO A 39 16.64 -3.22 16.06
C PRO A 39 18.03 -2.58 16.15
N GLU A 40 18.92 -2.89 15.23
CA GLU A 40 20.27 -2.33 15.13
C GLU A 40 20.23 -0.84 14.81
N ALA A 41 19.30 -0.43 13.94
CA ALA A 41 19.06 0.99 13.65
C ALA A 41 18.60 1.74 14.90
N ILE A 42 17.64 1.20 15.67
CA ILE A 42 17.16 1.80 16.92
C ILE A 42 18.31 1.97 17.91
N GLN A 43 19.12 0.93 18.10
CA GLN A 43 20.25 0.98 19.03
C GLN A 43 21.30 2.02 18.60
N SER A 44 21.60 2.09 17.31
CA SER A 44 22.57 3.05 16.76
C SER A 44 22.07 4.49 16.86
N TYR A 45 20.79 4.76 16.59
CA TYR A 45 20.20 6.09 16.82
C TYR A 45 20.15 6.47 18.30
N ARG A 46 19.84 5.54 19.20
CA ARG A 46 19.90 5.79 20.66
C ARG A 46 21.32 6.15 21.10
N THR A 47 22.34 5.48 20.56
CA THR A 47 23.74 5.83 20.80
C THR A 47 24.07 7.23 20.27
N ALA A 48 23.65 7.56 19.04
CA ALA A 48 23.84 8.89 18.47
C ALA A 48 23.23 10.00 19.34
N LEU A 49 22.00 9.79 19.83
CA LEU A 49 21.30 10.75 20.72
C LEU A 49 21.89 10.81 22.13
N LYS A 50 22.49 9.74 22.63
CA LYS A 50 23.24 9.76 23.89
C LYS A 50 24.50 10.62 23.78
N LEU A 51 25.19 10.54 22.64
CA LEU A 51 26.40 11.32 22.35
C LEU A 51 26.09 12.79 22.03
N LYS A 52 24.98 13.03 21.30
CA LYS A 52 24.51 14.36 20.90
C LYS A 52 22.99 14.45 21.11
N PRO A 53 22.52 14.93 22.28
CA PRO A 53 21.09 14.99 22.61
C PRO A 53 20.27 15.92 21.70
N ASP A 54 20.87 17.02 21.22
CA ASP A 54 20.28 17.91 20.22
C ASP A 54 20.69 17.47 18.81
N PHE A 55 20.04 16.42 18.32
CA PHE A 55 20.28 15.86 17.00
C PHE A 55 18.95 15.54 16.29
N PRO A 56 18.35 16.53 15.60
CA PRO A 56 17.05 16.40 14.93
C PRO A 56 16.92 15.22 13.96
N ASP A 57 17.92 14.98 13.11
CA ASP A 57 17.89 13.89 12.12
C ASP A 57 17.83 12.51 12.78
N ALA A 58 18.72 12.27 13.75
CA ALA A 58 18.74 11.03 14.51
C ALA A 58 17.44 10.83 15.31
N TYR A 59 16.87 11.90 15.86
CA TYR A 59 15.61 11.83 16.61
C TYR A 59 14.42 11.48 15.70
N CYS A 60 14.28 12.15 14.56
CA CYS A 60 13.17 11.91 13.63
C CYS A 60 13.26 10.52 13.00
N ASN A 61 14.47 10.08 12.63
CA ASN A 61 14.67 8.74 12.09
C ASN A 61 14.44 7.65 13.14
N LEU A 62 14.86 7.86 14.39
CA LEU A 62 14.52 6.97 15.50
C LEU A 62 13.01 6.89 15.69
N ALA A 63 12.31 8.03 15.73
CA ALA A 63 10.86 8.06 15.89
C ALA A 63 10.15 7.26 14.79
N HIS A 64 10.65 7.32 13.55
CA HIS A 64 10.15 6.50 12.47
C HIS A 64 10.46 5.00 12.64
N CYS A 65 11.66 4.62 13.09
CA CYS A 65 11.96 3.22 13.43
C CYS A 65 11.06 2.68 14.55
N LEU A 66 10.77 3.50 15.56
CA LEU A 66 9.84 3.13 16.65
C LEU A 66 8.40 2.99 16.12
N GLN A 67 7.97 3.87 15.20
CA GLN A 67 6.69 3.75 14.50
C GLN A 67 6.62 2.43 13.71
N ILE A 68 7.67 2.06 12.98
CA ILE A 68 7.76 0.82 12.18
C ILE A 68 7.47 -0.44 13.02
N VAL A 69 7.96 -0.47 14.26
CA VAL A 69 7.85 -1.64 15.14
C VAL A 69 6.75 -1.49 16.20
N CYS A 70 5.89 -0.47 16.08
CA CYS A 70 4.85 -0.16 17.07
C CYS A 70 5.40 -0.01 18.51
N ASP A 71 6.62 0.50 18.67
CA ASP A 71 7.12 0.93 19.97
C ASP A 71 6.53 2.30 20.30
N TRP A 72 5.51 2.28 21.16
CA TRP A 72 4.77 3.46 21.59
C TRP A 72 5.20 3.97 22.97
N THR A 73 6.39 3.58 23.43
CA THR A 73 7.01 4.19 24.62
C THR A 73 7.11 5.70 24.41
N ASP A 74 6.58 6.47 25.37
CA ASP A 74 6.51 7.93 25.36
C ASP A 74 5.90 8.52 24.06
N TYR A 75 4.89 7.86 23.49
CA TYR A 75 4.29 8.27 22.20
C TYR A 75 3.88 9.75 22.17
N GLU A 76 3.10 10.21 23.15
CA GLU A 76 2.61 11.59 23.23
C GLU A 76 3.74 12.63 23.37
N PRO A 77 4.69 12.51 24.33
CA PRO A 77 5.87 13.36 24.38
C PRO A 77 6.68 13.35 23.07
N ARG A 78 6.83 12.17 22.44
CA ARG A 78 7.57 12.01 21.18
C ARG A 78 6.90 12.78 20.04
N MET A 79 5.59 12.68 19.91
CA MET A 79 4.82 13.44 18.91
C MET A 79 5.00 14.95 19.10
N LYS A 80 4.86 15.46 20.33
CA LYS A 80 5.07 16.88 20.64
C LYS A 80 6.49 17.34 20.28
N LYS A 81 7.50 16.53 20.58
CA LYS A 81 8.90 16.84 20.24
C LYS A 81 9.15 16.88 18.74
N LEU A 82 8.54 15.98 17.96
CA LEU A 82 8.62 16.02 16.49
C LEU A 82 8.03 17.32 15.93
N VAL A 83 6.87 17.74 16.41
CA VAL A 83 6.24 19.01 16.00
C VAL A 83 7.16 20.20 16.31
N ASN A 84 7.75 20.25 17.51
CA ASN A 84 8.66 21.32 17.91
C ASN A 84 9.95 21.35 17.08
N ILE A 85 10.53 20.18 16.76
CA ILE A 85 11.71 20.08 15.89
C ILE A 85 11.40 20.66 14.51
N VAL A 86 10.26 20.28 13.92
CA VAL A 86 9.85 20.78 12.61
C VAL A 86 9.62 22.30 12.64
N ALA A 87 8.93 22.80 13.68
CA ALA A 87 8.68 24.24 13.84
C ALA A 87 10.00 25.03 13.89
N ASP A 88 10.94 24.61 14.75
CA ASP A 88 12.26 25.24 14.92
C ASP A 88 13.08 25.23 13.61
N GLN A 89 13.08 24.10 12.90
CA GLN A 89 13.82 23.97 11.63
C GLN A 89 13.22 24.84 10.53
N LEU A 90 11.90 24.91 10.43
CA LEU A 90 11.22 25.75 9.45
C LEU A 90 11.45 27.23 9.71
N GLU A 91 11.38 27.66 10.98
CA GLU A 91 11.68 29.03 11.40
C GLU A 91 13.13 29.42 11.07
N LYS A 92 14.08 28.50 11.30
CA LYS A 92 15.51 28.69 10.98
C LYS A 92 15.84 28.47 9.51
N ASN A 93 14.85 28.31 8.63
CA ASN A 93 15.03 28.12 7.19
C ASN A 93 15.91 26.88 6.86
N ARG A 94 15.91 25.85 7.73
CA ARG A 94 16.64 24.59 7.54
C ARG A 94 15.77 23.55 6.85
N LEU A 95 16.41 22.57 6.23
CA LEU A 95 15.73 21.37 5.76
C LEU A 95 15.15 20.60 6.96
N PRO A 96 13.83 20.33 7.01
CA PRO A 96 13.25 19.57 8.10
C PRO A 96 13.75 18.12 8.12
N SER A 97 14.01 17.60 9.31
CA SER A 97 14.44 16.21 9.53
C SER A 97 13.32 15.20 9.32
N VAL A 98 12.05 15.64 9.39
CA VAL A 98 10.91 14.81 9.01
C VAL A 98 10.83 14.77 7.49
N HIS A 99 11.00 13.58 6.93
CA HIS A 99 10.86 13.35 5.49
C HIS A 99 9.39 13.58 5.05
N PRO A 100 9.11 14.13 3.84
CA PRO A 100 7.75 14.44 3.39
C PRO A 100 6.82 13.22 3.44
N HIS A 101 7.30 12.05 2.99
CA HIS A 101 6.57 10.78 3.04
C HIS A 101 6.25 10.28 4.46
N HIS A 102 6.83 10.83 5.53
CA HIS A 102 6.48 10.43 6.91
C HIS A 102 5.60 11.47 7.60
N SER A 103 5.47 12.67 7.03
CA SER A 103 4.79 13.80 7.66
C SER A 103 3.29 13.55 7.93
N MET A 104 2.64 12.64 7.20
CA MET A 104 1.25 12.26 7.46
C MET A 104 1.08 11.39 8.70
N LEU A 105 2.13 10.73 9.18
CA LEU A 105 2.08 9.84 10.35
C LEU A 105 2.14 10.60 11.68
N TYR A 106 2.37 11.91 11.63
CA TYR A 106 2.58 12.75 12.80
C TYR A 106 1.52 13.85 12.87
N PRO A 107 1.19 14.34 14.08
CA PRO A 107 0.18 15.39 14.29
C PRO A 107 0.73 16.79 13.95
N LEU A 108 1.28 16.92 12.74
CA LEU A 108 1.72 18.19 12.16
C LEU A 108 0.50 18.96 11.63
N SER A 109 0.61 20.28 11.54
CA SER A 109 -0.37 21.08 10.79
C SER A 109 -0.23 20.84 9.29
N HIS A 110 -1.28 21.13 8.52
CA HIS A 110 -1.24 21.07 7.05
C HIS A 110 -0.16 22.00 6.47
N GLU A 111 0.00 23.18 7.07
CA GLU A 111 1.06 24.13 6.71
C GLU A 111 2.45 23.53 6.89
N PHE A 112 2.71 22.83 8.00
CA PHE A 112 3.99 22.15 8.22
C PHE A 112 4.22 21.04 7.20
N ARG A 113 3.22 20.21 6.90
CA ARG A 113 3.36 19.15 5.87
C ARG A 113 3.71 19.74 4.51
N LYS A 114 2.99 20.77 4.09
CA LYS A 114 3.24 21.50 2.84
C LYS A 114 4.62 22.17 2.83
N ALA A 115 5.03 22.79 3.93
CA ALA A 115 6.35 23.43 4.06
C ALA A 115 7.50 22.41 4.03
N ILE A 116 7.36 21.25 4.68
CA ILE A 116 8.33 20.15 4.61
C ILE A 116 8.55 19.71 3.16
N ALA A 117 7.46 19.50 2.42
CA ALA A 117 7.50 19.14 1.00
C ALA A 117 8.16 20.25 0.16
N ALA A 118 7.78 21.51 0.36
CA ALA A 118 8.35 22.66 -0.34
C ALA A 118 9.87 22.80 -0.13
N ARG A 119 10.39 22.51 1.08
CA ARG A 119 11.84 22.52 1.34
C ARG A 119 12.57 21.44 0.55
N HIS A 120 11.98 20.26 0.42
CA HIS A 120 12.54 19.19 -0.42
C HIS A 120 12.47 19.53 -1.92
N ALA A 121 11.39 20.20 -2.37
CA ALA A 121 11.31 20.72 -3.74
C ALA A 121 12.41 21.76 -4.03
N ASN A 122 12.69 22.66 -3.09
CA ASN A 122 13.72 23.69 -3.25
C ASN A 122 15.13 23.09 -3.38
N LEU A 123 15.43 21.97 -2.71
CA LEU A 123 16.69 21.26 -2.94
C LEU A 123 16.85 20.78 -4.38
N CYS A 124 15.75 20.37 -5.03
CA CYS A 124 15.80 20.01 -6.45
C CYS A 124 16.13 21.24 -7.31
N LEU A 125 15.53 22.40 -7.02
CA LEU A 125 15.84 23.67 -7.70
C LEU A 125 17.30 24.08 -7.53
N GLU A 126 17.84 23.99 -6.31
CA GLU A 126 19.25 24.28 -6.02
C GLU A 126 20.20 23.38 -6.83
N LYS A 127 19.90 22.08 -6.91
CA LYS A 127 20.72 21.12 -7.69
C LYS A 127 20.72 21.42 -9.17
N ILE A 128 19.59 21.81 -9.75
CA ILE A 128 19.50 22.06 -11.20
C ILE A 128 20.08 23.42 -11.61
N ASN A 129 20.17 24.39 -10.69
CA ASN A 129 20.75 25.70 -10.99
C ASN A 129 22.21 25.60 -11.47
N VAL A 130 22.96 24.59 -11.01
CA VAL A 130 24.33 24.29 -11.45
C VAL A 130 24.39 23.94 -12.94
N LEU A 131 23.29 23.50 -13.54
CA LEU A 131 23.22 23.15 -14.97
C LEU A 131 23.09 24.38 -15.88
N HIS A 132 22.73 25.55 -15.34
CA HIS A 132 22.49 26.78 -16.11
C HIS A 132 21.59 26.59 -17.34
N GLN A 133 20.60 25.70 -17.24
CA GLN A 133 19.63 25.40 -18.29
C GLN A 133 18.68 26.59 -18.49
N PHE A 134 18.43 26.97 -19.74
CA PHE A 134 17.44 27.98 -20.09
C PHE A 134 16.03 27.40 -20.03
N PRO A 135 14.99 28.18 -19.70
CA PRO A 135 13.61 27.72 -19.76
C PRO A 135 13.25 27.16 -21.15
N TYR A 136 12.70 25.96 -21.18
CA TYR A 136 12.17 25.34 -22.39
C TYR A 136 11.02 26.18 -22.97
N LYS A 137 10.84 26.12 -24.30
CA LYS A 137 9.82 26.90 -25.02
C LYS A 137 8.73 25.97 -25.52
N PHE A 138 7.47 26.33 -25.24
CA PHE A 138 6.32 25.52 -25.61
C PHE A 138 5.42 26.25 -26.59
N SER A 139 4.81 25.50 -27.51
CA SER A 139 3.70 25.99 -28.34
C SER A 139 2.44 26.05 -27.49
N ALA A 140 1.67 27.15 -27.59
CA ALA A 140 0.33 27.23 -26.99
C ALA A 140 -0.72 26.43 -27.80
N GLU A 141 -0.47 26.19 -29.09
CA GLU A 141 -1.35 25.39 -29.93
C GLU A 141 -1.04 23.90 -29.77
N LEU A 142 -2.06 23.11 -29.45
CA LEU A 142 -2.01 21.66 -29.54
C LEU A 142 -2.16 21.25 -31.01
N ARG A 143 -1.10 20.66 -31.59
CA ARG A 143 -1.12 20.12 -32.96
C ARG A 143 -1.03 18.60 -32.91
N GLY A 144 -2.05 17.93 -33.45
CA GLY A 144 -2.12 16.47 -33.45
C GLY A 144 -2.63 15.89 -32.12
N ARG A 145 -2.11 14.73 -31.74
CA ARG A 145 -2.50 14.01 -30.52
C ARG A 145 -1.90 14.66 -29.27
N LEU A 146 -2.61 14.58 -28.16
CA LEU A 146 -2.09 14.97 -26.85
C LEU A 146 -1.00 13.98 -26.41
N ARG A 147 0.22 14.46 -26.22
CA ARG A 147 1.34 13.65 -25.70
C ARG A 147 1.39 13.66 -24.19
N ILE A 148 1.25 12.49 -23.58
CA ILE A 148 1.31 12.31 -22.11
C ILE A 148 2.52 11.46 -21.77
N GLY A 149 3.37 11.96 -20.87
CA GLY A 149 4.55 11.26 -20.37
C GLY A 149 4.37 10.82 -18.92
N TYR A 150 4.38 9.52 -18.65
CA TYR A 150 4.38 8.96 -17.29
C TYR A 150 5.81 8.72 -16.82
N VAL A 151 6.25 9.39 -15.75
CA VAL A 151 7.59 9.23 -15.18
C VAL A 151 7.51 8.45 -13.89
N SER A 152 8.20 7.32 -13.82
CA SER A 152 8.19 6.47 -12.63
C SER A 152 9.48 5.66 -12.46
N SER A 153 9.96 5.54 -11.22
CA SER A 153 10.92 4.49 -10.82
C SER A 153 10.30 3.12 -10.63
N ASP A 154 8.98 3.00 -10.78
CA ASP A 154 8.21 1.87 -10.27
C ASP A 154 7.58 1.03 -11.37
N PHE A 155 8.01 1.21 -12.62
CA PHE A 155 7.69 0.31 -13.73
C PHE A 155 8.46 -1.00 -13.58
N GLY A 156 7.81 -1.99 -12.95
CA GLY A 156 8.39 -3.25 -12.47
C GLY A 156 7.50 -3.88 -11.39
N ASN A 157 8.03 -4.80 -10.59
CA ASN A 157 7.28 -5.39 -9.46
C ASN A 157 7.19 -4.43 -8.27
N HIS A 158 6.31 -3.44 -8.40
CA HIS A 158 6.04 -2.42 -7.39
C HIS A 158 4.53 -2.13 -7.32
N PRO A 159 3.98 -1.75 -6.15
CA PRO A 159 2.56 -1.42 -6.02
C PRO A 159 2.03 -0.46 -7.10
N THR A 160 2.81 0.55 -7.49
CA THR A 160 2.45 1.46 -8.59
C THR A 160 2.08 0.70 -9.87
N SER A 161 2.90 -0.26 -10.31
CA SER A 161 2.61 -1.07 -11.51
C SER A 161 1.42 -2.00 -11.29
N HIS A 162 1.26 -2.59 -10.10
CA HIS A 162 0.08 -3.43 -9.76
C HIS A 162 -1.24 -2.64 -9.84
N LEU A 163 -1.18 -1.31 -9.77
CA LEU A 163 -2.35 -0.44 -9.85
C LEU A 163 -2.63 0.03 -11.28
N MET A 164 -1.62 0.42 -12.04
CA MET A 164 -1.81 1.16 -13.30
C MET A 164 -1.17 0.56 -14.55
N GLN A 165 -0.56 -0.63 -14.51
CA GLN A 165 0.16 -1.19 -15.65
C GLN A 165 -0.66 -1.30 -16.96
N SER A 166 -1.99 -1.39 -16.88
CA SER A 166 -2.86 -1.39 -18.06
C SER A 166 -3.24 0.01 -18.56
N VAL A 167 -3.08 1.07 -17.77
CA VAL A 167 -3.46 2.44 -18.15
C VAL A 167 -2.75 2.90 -19.42
N PRO A 168 -1.42 2.71 -19.61
CA PRO A 168 -0.75 3.08 -20.86
C PRO A 168 -1.38 2.47 -22.12
N GLY A 169 -1.79 1.19 -22.04
CA GLY A 169 -2.42 0.48 -23.16
C GLY A 169 -3.88 0.82 -23.42
N LEU A 170 -4.57 1.42 -22.44
CA LEU A 170 -6.00 1.74 -22.50
C LEU A 170 -6.30 3.17 -22.97
N HIS A 171 -5.28 3.99 -23.25
CA HIS A 171 -5.49 5.31 -23.85
C HIS A 171 -6.10 5.20 -25.25
N ASP A 172 -7.02 6.13 -25.59
CA ASP A 172 -7.54 6.30 -26.94
C ASP A 172 -6.42 6.84 -27.84
N ARG A 173 -5.76 5.93 -28.57
CA ARG A 173 -4.64 6.24 -29.46
C ARG A 173 -5.03 7.17 -30.61
N THR A 174 -6.31 7.43 -30.88
CA THR A 174 -6.69 8.45 -31.87
C THR A 174 -6.53 9.87 -31.34
N LYS A 175 -6.50 10.04 -30.00
CA LYS A 175 -6.45 11.34 -29.33
C LYS A 175 -5.19 11.57 -28.51
N VAL A 176 -4.62 10.49 -27.96
CA VAL A 176 -3.47 10.53 -27.05
C VAL A 176 -2.32 9.74 -27.63
N GLU A 177 -1.10 10.24 -27.46
CA GLU A 177 0.15 9.53 -27.72
C GLU A 177 0.89 9.34 -26.39
N VAL A 178 1.16 8.09 -26.01
CA VAL A 178 1.61 7.74 -24.66
C VAL A 178 3.11 7.46 -24.60
N PHE A 179 3.78 8.12 -23.66
CA PHE A 179 5.19 7.92 -23.32
C PHE A 179 5.33 7.43 -21.88
N CYS A 180 6.18 6.43 -21.66
CA CYS A 180 6.56 5.97 -20.32
C CYS A 180 8.07 6.16 -20.14
N TYR A 181 8.47 6.90 -19.11
CA TYR A 181 9.84 7.21 -18.74
C TYR A 181 10.22 6.45 -17.47
N ALA A 182 10.98 5.38 -17.61
CA ALA A 182 11.45 4.59 -16.48
C ALA A 182 12.68 5.21 -15.82
N LEU A 183 12.61 5.46 -14.51
CA LEU A 183 13.77 5.91 -13.72
C LEU A 183 14.58 4.74 -13.14
N SER A 184 14.04 3.52 -13.23
CA SER A 184 14.66 2.28 -12.78
C SER A 184 15.06 1.39 -13.95
N GLN A 185 16.10 0.58 -13.71
CA GLN A 185 16.51 -0.48 -14.62
C GLN A 185 15.39 -1.52 -14.75
N ASP A 186 15.40 -2.25 -15.86
CA ASP A 186 14.52 -3.39 -16.06
C ASP A 186 14.80 -4.47 -15.00
N ASP A 187 13.75 -4.86 -14.26
CA ASP A 187 13.82 -5.90 -13.23
C ASP A 187 13.48 -7.30 -13.77
N GLY A 188 13.23 -7.43 -15.07
CA GLY A 188 12.91 -8.69 -15.76
C GLY A 188 11.47 -9.16 -15.57
N THR A 189 10.61 -8.37 -14.94
CA THR A 189 9.24 -8.77 -14.61
C THR A 189 8.27 -8.58 -15.77
N THR A 190 7.17 -9.33 -15.75
CA THR A 190 6.09 -9.14 -16.74
C THR A 190 5.44 -7.76 -16.63
N PHE A 191 5.43 -7.14 -15.45
CA PHE A 191 4.95 -5.77 -15.24
C PHE A 191 5.71 -4.78 -16.12
N ARG A 192 7.05 -4.80 -16.06
CA ARG A 192 7.92 -3.94 -16.88
C ARG A 192 7.72 -4.19 -18.36
N SER A 193 7.72 -5.45 -18.79
CA SER A 193 7.56 -5.80 -20.21
C SER A 193 6.16 -5.48 -20.75
N LYS A 194 5.08 -5.62 -19.96
CA LYS A 194 3.72 -5.21 -20.34
C LYS A 194 3.64 -3.71 -20.57
N ILE A 195 4.11 -2.89 -19.62
CA ILE A 195 4.09 -1.43 -19.74
C ILE A 195 4.91 -1.00 -20.96
N SER A 196 6.10 -1.58 -21.16
CA SER A 196 6.95 -1.30 -22.32
C SER A 196 6.29 -1.63 -23.66
N ARG A 197 5.58 -2.76 -23.74
CA ARG A 197 4.86 -3.20 -24.95
C ARG A 197 3.60 -2.38 -25.24
N GLU A 198 2.89 -1.96 -24.21
CA GLU A 198 1.57 -1.31 -24.33
C GLU A 198 1.65 0.21 -24.43
N ALA A 199 2.70 0.82 -23.87
CA ALA A 199 3.07 2.19 -24.18
C ALA A 199 3.42 2.33 -25.68
N GLU A 200 3.08 3.45 -26.30
CA GLU A 200 3.54 3.72 -27.67
C GLU A 200 5.04 4.00 -27.72
N HIS A 201 5.56 4.64 -26.65
CA HIS A 201 6.98 4.91 -26.48
C HIS A 201 7.42 4.57 -25.05
N PHE A 202 8.44 3.74 -24.92
CA PHE A 202 9.05 3.41 -23.62
C PHE A 202 10.52 3.84 -23.61
N ILE A 203 10.88 4.70 -22.65
CA ILE A 203 12.19 5.35 -22.55
C ILE A 203 12.82 4.99 -21.20
N ASP A 204 13.97 4.31 -21.24
CA ASP A 204 14.76 4.03 -20.04
C ASP A 204 15.67 5.24 -19.71
N LEU A 205 15.31 6.02 -18.70
CA LEU A 205 16.11 7.12 -18.17
C LEU A 205 17.04 6.69 -17.03
N SER A 206 16.99 5.43 -16.58
CA SER A 206 17.86 4.90 -15.53
C SER A 206 19.33 4.90 -15.95
N SER A 207 19.57 4.71 -17.25
CA SER A 207 20.89 4.81 -17.89
C SER A 207 21.37 6.26 -18.07
N VAL A 208 20.45 7.23 -18.01
CA VAL A 208 20.74 8.66 -18.20
C VAL A 208 20.92 9.32 -16.83
N SER A 209 22.15 9.27 -16.31
CA SER A 209 22.48 9.80 -14.98
C SER A 209 22.30 11.32 -14.85
N CYS A 210 22.57 12.09 -15.91
CA CYS A 210 22.42 13.54 -15.90
C CYS A 210 20.94 13.95 -16.02
N ASN A 211 20.42 14.67 -15.02
CA ASN A 211 19.04 15.17 -15.00
C ASN A 211 18.74 16.15 -16.15
N GLY A 212 19.71 16.99 -16.54
CA GLY A 212 19.57 17.89 -17.70
C GLY A 212 19.33 17.12 -18.99
N LYS A 213 20.13 16.09 -19.27
CA LYS A 213 19.97 15.24 -20.48
C LYS A 213 18.65 14.47 -20.46
N ALA A 214 18.19 14.04 -19.28
CA ALA A 214 16.90 13.38 -19.13
C ALA A 214 15.74 14.35 -19.44
N ALA A 215 15.82 15.60 -18.96
CA ALA A 215 14.85 16.65 -19.27
C ALA A 215 14.87 17.03 -20.77
N ASP A 216 16.06 17.17 -21.38
CA ASP A 216 16.21 17.44 -22.82
C ASP A 216 15.56 16.35 -23.67
N ARG A 217 15.69 15.09 -23.25
CA ARG A 217 15.03 13.96 -23.92
C ARG A 217 13.51 14.11 -23.88
N ILE A 218 12.93 14.35 -22.69
CA ILE A 218 11.48 14.55 -22.52
C ILE A 218 10.99 15.74 -23.35
N TYR A 219 11.74 16.85 -23.35
CA TYR A 219 11.42 18.03 -24.14
C TYR A 219 11.44 17.72 -25.65
N SER A 220 12.43 16.96 -26.13
CA SER A 220 12.53 16.56 -27.54
C SER A 220 11.37 15.66 -28.01
N ASP A 221 10.76 14.90 -27.09
CA ASP A 221 9.57 14.10 -27.35
C ASP A 221 8.29 14.99 -27.45
N ASN A 222 8.38 16.29 -27.14
CA ASN A 222 7.29 17.29 -27.12
C ASN A 222 6.13 16.86 -26.22
N ILE A 223 6.44 16.42 -24.99
CA ILE A 223 5.41 16.06 -24.00
C ILE A 223 4.58 17.29 -23.62
N HIS A 224 3.26 17.15 -23.67
CA HIS A 224 2.33 18.21 -23.27
C HIS A 224 1.98 18.12 -21.79
N ILE A 225 1.74 16.90 -21.29
CA ILE A 225 1.45 16.64 -19.87
C ILE A 225 2.47 15.63 -19.35
N LEU A 226 3.29 16.04 -18.38
CA LEU A 226 4.25 15.15 -17.71
C LEU A 226 3.71 14.77 -16.32
N VAL A 227 3.56 13.47 -16.10
CA VAL A 227 2.94 12.91 -14.91
C VAL A 227 4.04 12.38 -13.98
N ASN A 228 4.11 12.94 -12.77
CA ASN A 228 4.97 12.50 -11.70
C ASN A 228 4.25 11.42 -10.87
N MET A 229 4.81 10.21 -10.86
CA MET A 229 4.26 9.07 -10.13
C MET A 229 5.10 8.67 -8.91
N ASN A 230 6.05 9.51 -8.49
CA ASN A 230 6.94 9.21 -7.38
C ASN A 230 6.77 10.16 -6.20
N GLY A 231 6.63 11.47 -6.45
CA GLY A 231 6.75 12.47 -5.40
C GLY A 231 8.05 12.29 -4.61
N TYR A 232 7.96 12.16 -3.29
CA TYR A 232 9.12 11.93 -2.42
C TYR A 232 9.24 10.47 -2.00
N THR A 233 9.33 9.55 -2.97
CA THR A 233 9.60 8.12 -2.73
C THR A 233 10.99 7.71 -3.24
N LYS A 234 11.39 6.48 -2.92
CA LYS A 234 12.68 5.92 -3.36
C LYS A 234 12.76 5.89 -4.89
N GLY A 235 13.86 6.40 -5.46
CA GLY A 235 14.08 6.41 -6.90
C GLY A 235 13.57 7.65 -7.64
N ALA A 236 12.86 8.55 -6.94
CA ALA A 236 12.39 9.81 -7.52
C ALA A 236 13.55 10.67 -8.06
N ARG A 237 13.32 11.32 -9.21
CA ARG A 237 14.22 12.31 -9.83
C ARG A 237 13.46 13.60 -10.12
N ASN A 238 12.97 14.24 -9.05
CA ASN A 238 12.17 15.47 -9.15
C ASN A 238 12.95 16.65 -9.75
N GLU A 239 14.28 16.56 -9.82
CA GLU A 239 15.12 17.48 -10.59
C GLU A 239 14.70 17.56 -12.07
N ILE A 240 14.19 16.47 -12.65
CA ILE A 240 13.66 16.47 -14.02
C ILE A 240 12.44 17.41 -14.12
N PHE A 241 11.52 17.31 -13.17
CA PHE A 241 10.33 18.16 -13.11
C PHE A 241 10.68 19.61 -12.76
N ALA A 242 11.69 19.84 -11.93
CA ALA A 242 12.18 21.18 -11.60
C ALA A 242 12.70 21.93 -12.85
N LEU A 243 13.25 21.21 -13.84
CA LEU A 243 13.67 21.77 -15.14
C LEU A 243 12.49 22.12 -16.06
N ARG A 244 11.27 21.72 -15.72
CA ARG A 244 10.03 21.95 -16.47
C ARG A 244 10.13 21.62 -17.98
N PRO A 245 10.45 20.37 -18.38
CA PRO A 245 10.52 19.97 -19.80
C PRO A 245 9.16 19.79 -20.48
N ALA A 246 8.04 19.99 -19.77
CA ALA A 246 6.69 19.99 -20.31
C ALA A 246 5.90 21.22 -19.80
N PRO A 247 4.93 21.75 -20.58
CA PRO A 247 4.18 22.93 -20.20
C PRO A 247 3.23 22.67 -19.02
N VAL A 248 2.71 21.44 -18.89
CA VAL A 248 1.86 21.01 -17.77
C VAL A 248 2.51 19.83 -17.07
N GLN A 249 2.68 19.93 -15.75
CA GLN A 249 3.23 18.86 -14.92
C GLN A 249 2.26 18.53 -13.78
N VAL A 250 1.96 17.24 -13.60
CA VAL A 250 0.90 16.80 -12.68
C VAL A 250 1.39 15.69 -11.74
N MET A 251 0.96 15.72 -10.49
CA MET A 251 1.14 14.65 -9.52
C MET A 251 0.01 13.63 -9.69
N TRP A 252 0.33 12.33 -9.72
CA TRP A 252 -0.69 11.28 -9.78
C TRP A 252 -0.26 9.96 -9.13
N LEU A 253 -1.18 9.35 -8.38
CA LEU A 253 -1.18 7.98 -7.87
C LEU A 253 -0.07 7.64 -6.86
N GLY A 254 1.19 7.65 -7.26
CA GLY A 254 2.27 7.00 -6.49
C GLY A 254 2.78 7.74 -5.26
N TYR A 255 2.34 9.00 -5.03
CA TYR A 255 2.65 9.74 -3.81
C TYR A 255 1.38 10.29 -3.16
N PRO A 256 1.04 9.89 -1.92
CA PRO A 256 -0.19 10.28 -1.27
C PRO A 256 -0.08 11.62 -0.51
N GLY A 257 0.36 12.67 -1.21
CA GLY A 257 0.52 14.01 -0.62
C GLY A 257 0.88 15.10 -1.64
N THR A 258 0.96 16.33 -1.15
CA THR A 258 1.44 17.50 -1.90
C THR A 258 2.93 17.37 -2.22
N SER A 259 3.36 17.76 -3.43
CA SER A 259 4.78 17.96 -3.71
C SER A 259 5.32 19.20 -3.00
N GLY A 260 4.48 20.19 -2.64
CA GLY A 260 4.96 21.48 -2.14
C GLY A 260 5.77 22.27 -3.17
N ALA A 261 5.89 21.79 -4.41
CA ALA A 261 6.80 22.31 -5.41
C ALA A 261 6.13 23.38 -6.27
N SER A 262 6.85 24.46 -6.56
CA SER A 262 6.42 25.49 -7.53
C SER A 262 6.41 25.00 -8.98
N PHE A 263 7.06 23.86 -9.25
CA PHE A 263 7.16 23.27 -10.58
C PHE A 263 6.09 22.21 -10.88
N MET A 264 5.21 21.86 -9.93
CA MET A 264 4.07 20.97 -10.17
C MET A 264 2.77 21.78 -10.24
N ASP A 265 2.02 21.64 -11.32
CA ASP A 265 0.87 22.50 -11.60
C ASP A 265 -0.44 21.95 -11.02
N TYR A 266 -0.65 20.63 -11.15
CA TYR A 266 -1.88 19.96 -10.70
C TYR A 266 -1.60 18.72 -9.86
N LEU A 267 -2.53 18.39 -8.98
CA LEU A 267 -2.65 17.11 -8.30
C LEU A 267 -3.92 16.41 -8.80
N ILE A 268 -3.76 15.28 -9.48
CA ILE A 268 -4.89 14.43 -9.86
C ILE A 268 -5.40 13.73 -8.60
N THR A 269 -6.60 14.09 -8.18
CA THR A 269 -7.26 13.59 -6.97
C THR A 269 -8.78 13.50 -7.20
N ASP A 270 -9.61 13.50 -6.16
CA ASP A 270 -11.06 13.51 -6.23
C ASP A 270 -11.67 14.26 -5.04
N ALA A 271 -12.98 14.54 -5.13
CA ALA A 271 -13.69 15.34 -4.15
C ALA A 271 -13.81 14.69 -2.76
N VAL A 272 -13.68 13.36 -2.65
CA VAL A 272 -13.73 12.66 -1.35
C VAL A 272 -12.36 12.65 -0.71
N THR A 273 -11.33 12.31 -1.49
CA THR A 273 -9.94 12.27 -1.03
C THR A 273 -9.45 13.66 -0.63
N SER A 274 -9.70 14.67 -1.46
CA SER A 274 -9.19 16.03 -1.28
C SER A 274 -10.34 17.04 -1.44
N PRO A 275 -11.24 17.16 -0.47
CA PRO A 275 -12.38 18.08 -0.57
C PRO A 275 -11.91 19.55 -0.62
N ILE A 276 -12.71 20.43 -1.22
CA ILE A 276 -12.26 21.78 -1.58
C ILE A 276 -11.91 22.64 -0.36
N GLU A 277 -12.53 22.35 0.79
CA GLU A 277 -12.33 23.02 2.07
C GLU A 277 -10.89 22.89 2.59
N VAL A 278 -10.21 21.82 2.20
CA VAL A 278 -8.82 21.55 2.59
C VAL A 278 -7.83 21.77 1.44
N ALA A 279 -8.24 22.45 0.36
CA ALA A 279 -7.37 22.71 -0.79
C ALA A 279 -6.06 23.45 -0.42
N SER A 280 -6.06 24.23 0.66
CA SER A 280 -4.88 24.95 1.16
C SER A 280 -3.71 24.04 1.56
N GLN A 281 -3.96 22.76 1.87
CA GLN A 281 -2.92 21.78 2.21
C GLN A 281 -2.03 21.40 1.02
N TYR A 282 -2.46 21.69 -0.21
CA TYR A 282 -1.74 21.38 -1.45
C TYR A 282 -1.09 22.62 -2.06
N SER A 283 0.07 22.48 -2.69
CA SER A 283 0.65 23.56 -3.50
C SER A 283 0.08 23.58 -4.91
N GLU A 284 -0.27 22.41 -5.42
CA GLU A 284 -0.85 22.20 -6.73
C GLU A 284 -2.33 22.58 -6.76
N LYS A 285 -2.84 22.85 -7.96
CA LYS A 285 -4.30 22.94 -8.18
C LYS A 285 -4.91 21.55 -8.20
N LEU A 286 -6.11 21.41 -7.62
CA LEU A 286 -6.82 20.13 -7.61
C LEU A 286 -7.41 19.84 -8.99
N ALA A 287 -7.10 18.67 -9.56
CA ALA A 287 -7.71 18.15 -10.77
C ALA A 287 -8.52 16.90 -10.40
N TYR A 288 -9.85 17.03 -10.34
CA TYR A 288 -10.73 15.95 -9.88
C TYR A 288 -11.04 14.94 -10.97
N MET A 289 -10.77 13.67 -10.65
CA MET A 289 -11.42 12.53 -11.27
C MET A 289 -12.90 12.47 -10.80
N PRO A 290 -13.83 11.99 -11.63
CA PRO A 290 -15.25 12.04 -11.34
C PRO A 290 -15.70 11.12 -10.19
N TYR A 291 -14.92 10.08 -9.87
CA TYR A 291 -15.21 9.14 -8.79
C TYR A 291 -14.07 9.16 -7.76
N THR A 292 -13.13 8.23 -7.87
CA THR A 292 -11.86 8.24 -7.13
C THR A 292 -10.69 8.43 -8.08
N TYR A 293 -9.61 9.03 -7.60
CA TYR A 293 -8.34 9.05 -8.34
C TYR A 293 -7.59 7.72 -8.33
N PHE A 294 -7.97 6.83 -7.40
CA PHE A 294 -7.32 5.55 -7.17
C PHE A 294 -7.78 4.52 -8.20
N VAL A 295 -6.87 3.66 -8.66
CA VAL A 295 -7.16 2.60 -9.63
C VAL A 295 -6.41 1.34 -9.23
N GLY A 296 -6.93 0.17 -9.58
CA GLY A 296 -6.28 -1.12 -9.39
C GLY A 296 -6.35 -1.98 -10.65
N ASP A 297 -5.30 -2.74 -10.96
CA ASP A 297 -5.25 -3.65 -12.12
C ASP A 297 -5.77 -5.06 -11.78
N HIS A 298 -6.46 -5.21 -10.63
CA HIS A 298 -6.91 -6.49 -10.10
C HIS A 298 -7.78 -7.29 -11.06
N LYS A 299 -8.57 -6.62 -11.90
CA LYS A 299 -9.41 -7.26 -12.93
C LYS A 299 -8.58 -8.01 -13.98
N GLN A 300 -7.38 -7.52 -14.27
CA GLN A 300 -6.42 -8.08 -15.22
C GLN A 300 -5.46 -9.06 -14.54
N MET A 301 -4.97 -8.73 -13.33
CA MET A 301 -4.03 -9.55 -12.58
C MET A 301 -4.66 -10.80 -11.95
N PHE A 302 -5.88 -10.67 -11.41
CA PHE A 302 -6.53 -11.72 -10.62
C PHE A 302 -7.94 -12.05 -11.12
N PRO A 303 -8.14 -12.34 -12.42
CA PRO A 303 -9.45 -12.66 -12.96
C PRO A 303 -10.03 -13.97 -12.39
N HIS A 304 -9.18 -14.88 -11.88
CA HIS A 304 -9.59 -16.11 -11.20
C HIS A 304 -10.29 -15.88 -9.87
N LEU A 305 -10.19 -14.68 -9.29
CA LEU A 305 -10.87 -14.30 -8.04
C LEU A 305 -12.26 -13.67 -8.27
N LYS A 306 -12.69 -13.50 -9.53
CA LYS A 306 -14.02 -12.93 -9.83
C LYS A 306 -15.16 -13.85 -9.43
N GLU A 307 -14.91 -15.16 -9.45
CA GLU A 307 -15.83 -16.18 -8.99
C GLU A 307 -15.14 -17.05 -7.94
N ARG A 308 -15.96 -17.62 -7.07
CA ARG A 308 -15.51 -18.54 -6.04
C ARG A 308 -16.51 -19.66 -5.82
N LEU A 309 -16.03 -20.85 -5.46
CA LEU A 309 -16.85 -21.95 -4.97
C LEU A 309 -16.59 -22.11 -3.47
N ILE A 310 -17.66 -22.14 -2.69
CA ILE A 310 -17.60 -22.46 -1.27
C ILE A 310 -17.56 -23.98 -1.14
N VAL A 311 -16.65 -24.49 -0.31
CA VAL A 311 -16.54 -25.93 -0.05
C VAL A 311 -17.31 -26.26 1.22
N SER A 312 -18.23 -27.23 1.12
CA SER A 312 -18.99 -27.76 2.26
C SER A 312 -18.88 -29.27 2.34
N ASP A 313 -18.95 -29.80 3.56
CA ASP A 313 -19.35 -31.19 3.75
C ASP A 313 -20.88 -31.34 3.60
N LYS A 314 -21.36 -32.57 3.44
CA LYS A 314 -22.80 -32.86 3.30
C LYS A 314 -23.63 -32.66 4.59
N ASN A 315 -22.99 -32.37 5.72
CA ASN A 315 -23.63 -32.30 7.04
C ASN A 315 -23.74 -30.85 7.59
N GLY A 316 -23.13 -29.87 6.92
CA GLY A 316 -22.99 -28.49 7.38
C GLY A 316 -24.33 -27.76 7.51
N GLN A 317 -24.78 -27.57 8.76
CA GLN A 317 -25.96 -26.75 9.10
C GLN A 317 -25.68 -25.22 9.12
N ASN A 318 -24.47 -24.78 8.80
CA ASN A 318 -24.10 -23.37 8.64
C ASN A 318 -23.00 -23.25 7.58
N LEU A 319 -23.35 -22.78 6.38
CA LEU A 319 -22.40 -22.59 5.30
C LEU A 319 -21.77 -21.19 5.38
N ALA A 320 -20.57 -21.09 5.96
CA ALA A 320 -19.80 -19.85 5.92
C ALA A 320 -19.13 -19.69 4.54
N ASP A 321 -19.24 -18.50 3.95
CA ASP A 321 -18.76 -18.22 2.59
C ASP A 321 -17.24 -17.99 2.48
N ASN A 322 -16.55 -18.01 3.62
CA ASN A 322 -15.17 -17.58 3.78
C ASN A 322 -14.30 -18.55 4.61
N VAL A 323 -14.75 -19.78 4.84
CA VAL A 323 -13.98 -20.80 5.58
C VAL A 323 -13.06 -21.60 4.66
N ALA A 324 -13.62 -22.14 3.57
CA ALA A 324 -12.91 -22.92 2.57
C ALA A 324 -13.42 -22.57 1.18
N ILE A 325 -12.53 -22.01 0.35
CA ILE A 325 -12.89 -21.39 -0.93
C ILE A 325 -11.98 -21.92 -2.03
N ILE A 326 -12.59 -22.20 -3.18
CA ILE A 326 -11.90 -22.55 -4.42
C ILE A 326 -12.03 -21.42 -5.43
N ASN A 327 -10.92 -21.05 -6.06
CA ASN A 327 -10.86 -20.07 -7.15
C ASN A 327 -10.16 -20.68 -8.37
N ALA A 328 -10.62 -20.32 -9.57
CA ALA A 328 -10.01 -20.69 -10.84
C ALA A 328 -10.46 -19.71 -11.93
N THR A 329 -9.72 -19.65 -13.04
CA THR A 329 -10.19 -18.99 -14.27
C THR A 329 -11.31 -19.77 -14.95
N ASP A 330 -11.30 -21.09 -14.81
CA ASP A 330 -12.33 -22.00 -15.28
C ASP A 330 -12.66 -23.01 -14.18
N LEU A 331 -13.88 -22.93 -13.66
CA LEU A 331 -14.39 -23.82 -12.61
C LEU A 331 -15.12 -25.04 -13.19
N SER A 332 -15.36 -25.09 -14.50
CA SER A 332 -16.11 -26.17 -15.18
C SER A 332 -15.59 -27.57 -14.84
N PRO A 333 -14.26 -27.82 -14.80
CA PRO A 333 -13.74 -29.14 -14.45
C PRO A 333 -14.20 -29.64 -13.07
N LEU A 334 -14.34 -28.74 -12.09
CA LEU A 334 -14.81 -29.11 -10.76
C LEU A 334 -16.33 -29.22 -10.70
N VAL A 335 -17.05 -28.31 -11.37
CA VAL A 335 -18.52 -28.29 -11.43
C VAL A 335 -19.08 -29.54 -12.14
N GLU A 336 -18.40 -30.05 -13.16
CA GLU A 336 -18.81 -31.26 -13.88
C GLU A 336 -18.65 -32.55 -13.05
N ASN A 337 -17.72 -32.56 -12.09
CA ASN A 337 -17.34 -33.74 -11.30
C ASN A 337 -17.79 -33.66 -9.83
N THR A 338 -18.46 -32.57 -9.43
CA THR A 338 -18.89 -32.33 -8.04
C THR A 338 -20.33 -31.83 -8.03
N ASP A 339 -21.11 -32.23 -7.03
CA ASP A 339 -22.46 -31.69 -6.85
C ASP A 339 -22.35 -30.21 -6.42
N VAL A 340 -22.56 -29.30 -7.37
CA VAL A 340 -22.52 -27.86 -7.14
C VAL A 340 -23.94 -27.33 -7.07
N LYS A 341 -24.32 -26.80 -5.91
CA LYS A 341 -25.60 -26.15 -5.70
C LYS A 341 -25.44 -24.64 -5.76
N GLU A 342 -26.44 -23.98 -6.34
CA GLU A 342 -26.57 -22.53 -6.27
C GLU A 342 -27.56 -22.20 -5.15
N ILE A 343 -27.04 -21.61 -4.07
CA ILE A 343 -27.86 -21.11 -2.96
C ILE A 343 -28.14 -19.64 -3.23
N LYS A 344 -29.42 -19.31 -3.38
CA LYS A 344 -29.88 -17.94 -3.55
C LYS A 344 -30.44 -17.40 -2.25
N GLU A 345 -29.87 -16.30 -1.80
CA GLU A 345 -30.32 -15.58 -0.61
C GLU A 345 -30.83 -14.20 -1.01
N ILE A 346 -31.98 -13.81 -0.48
CA ILE A 346 -32.53 -12.47 -0.70
C ILE A 346 -32.34 -11.69 0.60
N VAL A 347 -31.36 -10.79 0.59
CA VAL A 347 -31.13 -9.88 1.71
C VAL A 347 -32.16 -8.77 1.65
N LYS A 348 -32.97 -8.65 2.70
CA LYS A 348 -34.02 -7.64 2.83
C LYS A 348 -33.44 -6.29 3.25
N ALA A 349 -32.66 -5.68 2.37
CA ALA A 349 -32.25 -4.29 2.50
C ALA A 349 -33.33 -3.33 1.96
N ALA A 350 -33.10 -2.01 2.05
CA ALA A 350 -33.98 -1.00 1.47
C ALA A 350 -34.25 -1.21 -0.04
N LYS A 351 -33.35 -1.90 -0.73
CA LYS A 351 -33.58 -2.57 -2.01
C LYS A 351 -33.19 -4.04 -1.85
N PRO A 352 -34.06 -5.02 -2.18
CA PRO A 352 -33.71 -6.42 -2.11
C PRO A 352 -32.48 -6.72 -2.98
N VAL A 353 -31.49 -7.39 -2.41
CA VAL A 353 -30.30 -7.87 -3.13
C VAL A 353 -30.36 -9.39 -3.15
N GLU A 354 -30.29 -9.98 -4.36
CA GLU A 354 -30.15 -11.42 -4.54
C GLU A 354 -28.66 -11.75 -4.52
N ILE A 355 -28.23 -12.55 -3.54
CA ILE A 355 -26.90 -13.13 -3.44
C ILE A 355 -26.98 -14.55 -3.97
N SER A 356 -26.12 -14.90 -4.92
CA SER A 356 -25.98 -16.26 -5.45
C SER A 356 -24.63 -16.83 -5.01
N LEU A 357 -24.69 -17.88 -4.20
CA LEU A 357 -23.52 -18.59 -3.69
C LEU A 357 -23.43 -19.95 -4.38
N LYS A 358 -22.30 -20.22 -5.03
CA LYS A 358 -22.01 -21.54 -5.61
C LYS A 358 -21.29 -22.40 -4.59
N VAL A 359 -21.87 -23.55 -4.28
CA VAL A 359 -21.44 -24.42 -3.18
C VAL A 359 -21.11 -25.79 -3.71
N ALA A 360 -19.86 -26.19 -3.60
CA ALA A 360 -19.40 -27.53 -3.92
C ALA A 360 -19.60 -28.44 -2.69
N GLU A 361 -20.62 -29.31 -2.74
CA GLU A 361 -20.87 -30.30 -1.70
C GLU A 361 -19.99 -31.52 -1.92
N LEU A 362 -18.97 -31.67 -1.07
CA LEU A 362 -18.08 -32.82 -1.11
C LEU A 362 -18.60 -33.93 -0.20
N PRO A 363 -18.44 -35.22 -0.57
CA PRO A 363 -18.71 -36.33 0.33
C PRO A 363 -17.91 -36.25 1.64
N THR A 364 -16.70 -35.67 1.57
CA THR A 364 -15.81 -35.41 2.71
C THR A 364 -14.79 -34.33 2.35
N THR A 365 -14.38 -33.52 3.34
CA THR A 365 -13.29 -32.54 3.26
C THR A 365 -11.93 -33.11 3.68
N THR A 366 -11.87 -34.37 4.13
CA THR A 366 -10.64 -35.02 4.63
C THR A 366 -9.44 -34.94 3.67
N PRO A 367 -9.58 -35.07 2.32
CA PRO A 367 -8.44 -34.90 1.41
C PRO A 367 -7.82 -33.49 1.46
N ILE A 368 -8.63 -32.46 1.71
CA ILE A 368 -8.19 -31.06 1.83
C ILE A 368 -7.47 -30.88 3.17
N GLU A 369 -8.08 -31.35 4.26
CA GLU A 369 -7.53 -31.29 5.62
C GLU A 369 -6.16 -31.99 5.68
N ASN A 370 -6.07 -33.20 5.11
CA ASN A 370 -4.82 -33.96 5.05
C ASN A 370 -3.76 -33.24 4.21
N MET A 371 -4.14 -32.64 3.08
CA MET A 371 -3.22 -31.88 2.24
C MET A 371 -2.64 -30.68 3.00
N ILE A 372 -3.48 -29.93 3.73
CA ILE A 372 -3.07 -28.78 4.52
C ILE A 372 -2.19 -29.23 5.69
N ALA A 373 -2.61 -30.24 6.45
CA ALA A 373 -1.88 -30.74 7.62
C ALA A 373 -0.51 -31.32 7.26
N SER A 374 -0.39 -31.96 6.10
CA SER A 374 0.88 -32.54 5.61
C SER A 374 1.72 -31.57 4.77
N GLY A 375 1.21 -30.36 4.47
CA GLY A 375 1.87 -29.40 3.59
C GLY A 375 2.02 -29.88 2.15
N GLN A 376 1.16 -30.80 1.69
CA GLN A 376 1.15 -31.25 0.30
C GLN A 376 0.81 -30.10 -0.63
N VAL A 377 1.44 -30.10 -1.81
CA VAL A 377 1.29 -29.05 -2.84
C VAL A 377 -0.10 -29.08 -3.48
N GLN A 378 -0.70 -30.26 -3.61
CA GLN A 378 -1.99 -30.46 -4.27
C GLN A 378 -2.64 -31.76 -3.78
N THR A 379 -3.95 -31.89 -4.01
CA THR A 379 -4.75 -33.08 -3.74
C THR A 379 -5.74 -33.30 -4.89
N SER A 380 -6.47 -34.42 -4.87
CA SER A 380 -7.52 -34.73 -5.84
C SER A 380 -8.89 -34.65 -5.17
N LEU A 381 -9.78 -33.84 -5.72
CA LEU A 381 -11.19 -33.74 -5.34
C LEU A 381 -12.05 -34.27 -6.48
N ASN A 382 -12.70 -35.43 -6.28
CA ASN A 382 -13.50 -36.11 -7.32
C ASN A 382 -12.76 -36.29 -8.65
N GLY A 383 -11.45 -36.57 -8.61
CA GLY A 383 -10.61 -36.74 -9.80
C GLY A 383 -10.02 -35.44 -10.37
N VAL A 384 -10.40 -34.29 -9.84
CA VAL A 384 -9.88 -32.97 -10.23
C VAL A 384 -8.74 -32.56 -9.32
N LEU A 385 -7.60 -32.18 -9.91
CA LEU A 385 -6.46 -31.69 -9.14
C LEU A 385 -6.74 -30.29 -8.60
N VAL A 386 -6.60 -30.15 -7.28
CA VAL A 386 -6.77 -28.89 -6.57
C VAL A 386 -5.48 -28.57 -5.82
N GLN A 387 -4.97 -27.38 -6.06
CA GLN A 387 -3.70 -26.92 -5.53
C GLN A 387 -3.87 -26.27 -4.16
N ASN A 388 -2.97 -26.59 -3.23
CA ASN A 388 -2.83 -25.88 -1.96
C ASN A 388 -2.41 -24.42 -2.21
N GLY A 389 -3.24 -23.48 -1.77
CA GLY A 389 -3.00 -22.04 -1.90
C GLY A 389 -1.71 -21.51 -1.26
N LEU A 390 -1.09 -22.25 -0.33
CA LEU A 390 0.22 -21.93 0.25
C LEU A 390 1.41 -22.36 -0.62
N ALA A 391 1.17 -23.16 -1.67
CA ALA A 391 2.21 -23.74 -2.52
C ALA A 391 2.30 -23.07 -3.91
N THR A 392 1.68 -21.90 -4.11
CA THR A 392 1.69 -21.18 -5.40
C THR A 392 3.10 -20.79 -5.84
N THR A 393 3.96 -20.36 -4.92
CA THR A 393 5.36 -20.02 -5.21
C THR A 393 6.19 -21.23 -5.67
N GLN A 394 5.85 -22.44 -5.21
CA GLN A 394 6.55 -23.68 -5.57
C GLN A 394 6.14 -24.22 -6.94
N THR A 395 4.95 -23.87 -7.41
CA THR A 395 4.33 -24.40 -8.64
C THR A 395 4.46 -23.43 -9.81
N ASN A 396 4.15 -22.16 -9.59
CA ASN A 396 4.34 -21.09 -10.56
C ASN A 396 4.63 -19.76 -9.82
N ASN A 397 5.92 -19.41 -9.72
CA ASN A 397 6.34 -18.18 -9.07
C ASN A 397 5.78 -16.91 -9.73
N LYS A 398 5.61 -16.89 -11.05
CA LYS A 398 5.03 -15.74 -11.75
C LYS A 398 3.54 -15.57 -11.44
N ALA A 399 2.82 -16.68 -11.32
CA ALA A 399 1.44 -16.63 -10.85
C ALA A 399 1.37 -16.10 -9.41
N ALA A 400 2.27 -16.55 -8.53
CA ALA A 400 2.33 -16.09 -7.14
C ALA A 400 2.65 -14.58 -7.02
N THR A 401 3.52 -14.03 -7.87
CA THR A 401 3.84 -12.60 -7.90
C THR A 401 2.77 -11.74 -8.59
N GLY A 402 1.75 -12.34 -9.20
CA GLY A 402 0.71 -11.65 -9.97
C GLY A 402 1.16 -11.23 -11.37
N GLU A 403 2.28 -11.77 -11.84
CA GLU A 403 2.82 -11.56 -13.19
C GLU A 403 2.06 -12.38 -14.24
N GLU A 404 1.50 -13.52 -13.83
CA GLU A 404 0.66 -14.38 -14.65
C GLU A 404 -0.61 -14.74 -13.87
N VAL A 405 -1.66 -15.12 -14.60
CA VAL A 405 -2.89 -15.62 -13.98
C VAL A 405 -2.69 -17.10 -13.62
N PRO A 406 -3.01 -17.53 -12.38
CA PRO A 406 -3.00 -18.95 -12.02
C PRO A 406 -3.86 -19.78 -12.98
N GLN A 407 -3.29 -20.86 -13.51
CA GLN A 407 -4.00 -21.80 -14.39
C GLN A 407 -4.61 -22.98 -13.62
N ASN A 408 -4.11 -23.24 -12.41
CA ASN A 408 -4.59 -24.32 -11.56
C ASN A 408 -5.82 -23.86 -10.76
N ILE A 409 -6.65 -24.83 -10.36
CA ILE A 409 -7.71 -24.63 -9.37
C ILE A 409 -7.04 -24.54 -8.00
N VAL A 410 -7.24 -23.43 -7.29
CA VAL A 410 -6.56 -23.15 -6.01
C VAL A 410 -7.57 -23.18 -4.87
N ILE A 411 -7.25 -23.90 -3.80
CA ILE A 411 -8.02 -23.88 -2.56
C ILE A 411 -7.34 -23.05 -1.47
N THR A 412 -8.15 -22.23 -0.81
CA THR A 412 -7.76 -21.33 0.26
C THR A 412 -8.66 -21.58 1.47
N THR A 413 -8.09 -21.81 2.65
CA THR A 413 -8.87 -22.12 3.86
C THR A 413 -8.38 -21.35 5.08
N ARG A 414 -9.26 -21.13 6.05
CA ARG A 414 -8.93 -20.56 7.36
C ARG A 414 -7.86 -21.38 8.10
N GLN A 415 -7.95 -22.71 8.02
CA GLN A 415 -6.98 -23.64 8.60
C GLN A 415 -5.53 -23.37 8.14
N GLN A 416 -5.30 -23.01 6.88
CA GLN A 416 -3.95 -22.69 6.35
C GLN A 416 -3.27 -21.54 7.12
N TYR A 417 -4.06 -20.65 7.71
CA TYR A 417 -3.58 -19.46 8.42
C TYR A 417 -3.83 -19.52 9.92
N GLY A 418 -4.27 -20.67 10.44
CA GLY A 418 -4.59 -20.85 11.86
C GLY A 418 -5.79 -20.03 12.33
N LEU A 419 -6.70 -19.69 11.41
CA LEU A 419 -7.91 -18.94 11.72
C LEU A 419 -9.03 -19.90 12.19
N PRO A 420 -9.88 -19.47 13.14
CA PRO A 420 -11.04 -20.25 13.58
C PRO A 420 -12.17 -20.25 12.53
N ASP A 421 -12.79 -21.40 12.31
CA ASP A 421 -13.91 -21.54 11.35
C ASP A 421 -15.23 -20.98 11.89
N ASP A 422 -15.38 -20.90 13.21
CA ASP A 422 -16.62 -20.54 13.91
C ASP A 422 -16.62 -19.12 14.48
N ALA A 423 -15.63 -18.28 14.14
CA ALA A 423 -15.47 -16.92 14.69
C ALA A 423 -15.50 -15.86 13.59
N VAL A 424 -15.79 -14.61 13.97
CA VAL A 424 -15.61 -13.45 13.07
C VAL A 424 -14.12 -13.12 12.95
N VAL A 425 -13.63 -13.00 11.72
CA VAL A 425 -12.24 -12.65 11.41
C VAL A 425 -12.22 -11.21 10.89
N TYR A 426 -11.83 -10.30 11.78
CA TYR A 426 -11.42 -8.97 11.38
C TYR A 426 -10.01 -9.02 10.80
N CYS A 427 -9.69 -8.28 9.73
CA CYS A 427 -8.34 -8.26 9.18
C CYS A 427 -7.78 -6.84 8.99
N ASN A 428 -6.45 -6.72 9.01
CA ASN A 428 -5.74 -5.58 8.45
C ASN A 428 -4.38 -6.05 7.92
N PHE A 429 -4.15 -5.88 6.62
CA PHE A 429 -2.92 -6.32 5.97
C PHE A 429 -1.96 -5.18 5.58
N ASN A 430 -2.08 -4.03 6.24
CA ASN A 430 -1.10 -2.97 6.09
C ASN A 430 0.21 -3.31 6.83
N GLN A 431 1.28 -2.59 6.49
CA GLN A 431 2.45 -2.58 7.34
C GLN A 431 2.10 -1.97 8.71
N LEU A 432 2.73 -2.48 9.76
CA LEU A 432 2.37 -2.15 11.14
C LEU A 432 2.56 -0.66 11.49
N TYR A 433 3.43 0.05 10.76
CA TYR A 433 3.67 1.49 10.99
C TYR A 433 2.43 2.37 10.82
N LYS A 434 1.37 1.88 10.16
CA LYS A 434 0.11 2.61 10.00
C LYS A 434 -0.81 2.50 11.22
N ILE A 435 -0.47 1.64 12.17
CA ILE A 435 -1.20 1.47 13.43
C ILE A 435 -0.58 2.41 14.47
N ASP A 436 -1.42 3.22 15.09
CA ASP A 436 -1.08 4.04 16.26
C ASP A 436 -1.79 3.51 17.51
N PRO A 437 -1.46 4.03 18.72
CA PRO A 437 -2.14 3.60 19.93
C PRO A 437 -3.66 3.70 19.81
N MET A 438 -4.18 4.82 19.30
CA MET A 438 -5.62 5.05 19.22
C MET A 438 -6.34 4.04 18.30
N THR A 439 -5.70 3.61 17.21
CA THR A 439 -6.21 2.56 16.32
C THR A 439 -6.32 1.23 17.05
N LEU A 440 -5.25 0.81 17.76
CA LEU A 440 -5.31 -0.45 18.52
C LEU A 440 -6.37 -0.42 19.64
N HIS A 441 -6.56 0.73 20.29
CA HIS A 441 -7.61 0.88 21.31
C HIS A 441 -9.01 0.63 20.72
N MET A 442 -9.31 1.19 19.54
CA MET A 442 -10.59 0.94 18.86
C MET A 442 -10.76 -0.55 18.53
N TRP A 443 -9.72 -1.20 18.01
CA TRP A 443 -9.78 -2.62 17.66
C TRP A 443 -9.94 -3.52 18.89
N VAL A 444 -9.27 -3.22 20.00
CA VAL A 444 -9.46 -3.94 21.27
C VAL A 444 -10.89 -3.79 21.77
N ASN A 445 -11.49 -2.61 21.67
CA ASN A 445 -12.88 -2.40 22.07
C ASN A 445 -13.86 -3.22 21.19
N ILE A 446 -13.64 -3.25 19.87
CA ILE A 446 -14.43 -4.07 18.95
C ILE A 446 -14.33 -5.55 19.36
N LEU A 447 -13.11 -6.07 19.58
CA LEU A 447 -12.90 -7.48 19.96
C LEU A 447 -13.48 -7.83 21.34
N LYS A 448 -13.60 -6.87 22.25
CA LYS A 448 -14.30 -7.07 23.54
C LYS A 448 -15.82 -7.12 23.36
N ALA A 449 -16.36 -6.32 22.44
CA ALA A 449 -17.78 -6.27 22.14
C ALA A 449 -18.26 -7.43 21.24
N VAL A 450 -17.35 -8.08 20.51
CA VAL A 450 -17.60 -9.28 19.71
C VAL A 450 -16.78 -10.46 20.27
N PRO A 451 -17.28 -11.16 21.33
CA PRO A 451 -16.46 -12.10 22.08
C PRO A 451 -15.98 -13.30 21.28
N ASN A 452 -16.67 -13.66 20.20
CA ASN A 452 -16.25 -14.71 19.28
C ASN A 452 -15.66 -14.14 17.97
N ALA A 453 -14.78 -13.15 18.11
CA ALA A 453 -13.98 -12.62 17.01
C ALA A 453 -12.47 -12.75 17.27
N VAL A 454 -11.70 -12.71 16.18
CA VAL A 454 -10.24 -12.56 16.15
C VAL A 454 -9.84 -11.43 15.21
N LEU A 455 -8.66 -10.86 15.42
CA LEU A 455 -8.03 -9.88 14.54
C LEU A 455 -6.81 -10.48 13.85
N TRP A 456 -6.84 -10.50 12.54
CA TRP A 456 -5.80 -11.07 11.68
C TRP A 456 -4.91 -9.97 11.09
N LEU A 457 -3.64 -9.94 11.50
CA LEU A 457 -2.68 -8.91 11.13
C LEU A 457 -1.54 -9.44 10.27
N LEU A 458 -1.01 -8.57 9.41
CA LEU A 458 0.22 -8.83 8.69
C LEU A 458 1.44 -8.68 9.61
N ARG A 459 2.26 -9.72 9.71
CA ARG A 459 3.56 -9.70 10.41
C ARG A 459 4.60 -8.97 9.57
N PHE A 460 4.54 -7.64 9.55
CA PHE A 460 5.54 -6.86 8.81
C PHE A 460 5.83 -5.46 9.40
N PRO A 461 7.04 -5.25 9.98
CA PRO A 461 8.09 -6.25 10.19
C PRO A 461 7.78 -7.19 11.38
N ALA A 462 8.40 -8.37 11.40
CA ALA A 462 8.17 -9.36 12.46
C ALA A 462 8.51 -8.86 13.87
N VAL A 463 9.51 -7.98 13.98
CA VAL A 463 9.92 -7.40 15.28
C VAL A 463 8.85 -6.47 15.90
N GLY A 464 7.81 -6.07 15.16
CA GLY A 464 6.71 -5.27 15.69
C GLY A 464 5.61 -6.07 16.38
N GLU A 465 5.48 -7.37 16.08
CA GLU A 465 4.43 -8.23 16.65
C GLU A 465 4.45 -8.26 18.20
N PRO A 466 5.60 -8.48 18.88
CA PRO A 466 5.62 -8.49 20.33
C PRO A 466 5.13 -7.18 20.97
N ASN A 467 5.42 -6.03 20.36
CA ASN A 467 5.01 -4.72 20.89
C ASN A 467 3.48 -4.53 20.81
N LEU A 468 2.88 -4.92 19.69
CA LEU A 468 1.43 -4.90 19.53
C LEU A 468 0.74 -5.87 20.50
N MET A 469 1.26 -7.09 20.62
CA MET A 469 0.73 -8.09 21.55
C MET A 469 0.79 -7.62 23.00
N ASN A 470 1.92 -7.06 23.43
CA ASN A 470 2.09 -6.52 24.78
C ASN A 470 1.12 -5.36 25.04
N THR A 471 0.95 -4.45 24.07
CA THR A 471 0.02 -3.34 24.24
C THR A 471 -1.43 -3.82 24.29
N ALA A 472 -1.82 -4.76 23.43
CA ALA A 472 -3.17 -5.34 23.45
C ALA A 472 -3.46 -6.05 24.79
N GLN A 473 -2.50 -6.78 25.34
CA GLN A 473 -2.61 -7.41 26.66
C GLN A 473 -2.77 -6.38 27.79
N GLN A 474 -2.01 -5.28 27.76
CA GLN A 474 -2.16 -4.18 28.71
C GLN A 474 -3.55 -3.53 28.63
N LEU A 475 -4.16 -3.53 27.45
CA LEU A 475 -5.55 -3.11 27.24
C LEU A 475 -6.58 -4.17 27.64
N GLY A 476 -6.15 -5.32 28.14
CA GLY A 476 -7.02 -6.41 28.64
C GLY A 476 -7.53 -7.35 27.55
N LEU A 477 -6.84 -7.46 26.41
CA LEU A 477 -7.17 -8.43 25.36
C LEU A 477 -6.39 -9.76 25.55
N PRO A 478 -7.06 -10.93 25.52
CA PRO A 478 -6.38 -12.23 25.55
C PRO A 478 -5.44 -12.46 24.36
N THR A 479 -4.40 -13.27 24.55
CA THR A 479 -3.34 -13.49 23.55
C THR A 479 -3.79 -14.23 22.30
N ASN A 480 -4.87 -15.02 22.38
CA ASN A 480 -5.43 -15.74 21.25
C ASN A 480 -6.36 -14.89 20.36
N LYS A 481 -6.57 -13.61 20.69
CA LYS A 481 -7.44 -12.71 19.93
C LYS A 481 -6.78 -12.05 18.73
N ILE A 482 -5.46 -12.02 18.66
CA ILE A 482 -4.72 -11.47 17.53
C ILE A 482 -3.90 -12.59 16.90
N ILE A 483 -4.08 -12.81 15.60
CA ILE A 483 -3.39 -13.83 14.81
C ILE A 483 -2.51 -13.10 13.80
N PHE A 484 -1.26 -13.53 13.67
CA PHE A 484 -0.31 -12.94 12.72
C PHE A 484 0.03 -13.93 11.61
N SER A 485 0.02 -13.45 10.37
CA SER A 485 0.56 -14.20 9.24
C SER A 485 1.70 -13.45 8.56
N ASN A 486 2.65 -14.21 8.01
CA ASN A 486 3.78 -13.65 7.28
C ASN A 486 3.32 -12.89 6.03
N VAL A 487 4.23 -12.05 5.51
CA VAL A 487 4.12 -11.51 4.15
C VAL A 487 4.02 -12.67 3.17
N ALA A 488 3.03 -12.59 2.29
CA ALA A 488 2.77 -13.57 1.25
C ALA A 488 3.12 -12.97 -0.12
N ALA A 489 3.26 -13.84 -1.13
CA ALA A 489 3.34 -13.38 -2.51
C ALA A 489 2.05 -12.63 -2.89
N LYS A 490 2.12 -11.75 -3.89
CA LYS A 490 1.05 -10.78 -4.18
C LYS A 490 -0.31 -11.45 -4.44
N GLU A 491 -0.35 -12.53 -5.21
CA GLU A 491 -1.58 -13.28 -5.50
C GLU A 491 -2.18 -13.89 -4.23
N GLU A 492 -1.36 -14.55 -3.40
CA GLU A 492 -1.81 -15.16 -2.15
C GLU A 492 -2.29 -14.10 -1.16
N HIS A 493 -1.58 -12.95 -1.07
CA HIS A 493 -1.96 -11.82 -0.23
C HIS A 493 -3.36 -11.30 -0.57
N VAL A 494 -3.68 -11.15 -1.87
CA VAL A 494 -5.01 -10.77 -2.31
C VAL A 494 -5.98 -11.91 -2.02
N ARG A 495 -5.75 -13.11 -2.56
CA ARG A 495 -6.66 -14.26 -2.48
C ARG A 495 -7.08 -14.62 -1.06
N ARG A 496 -6.16 -14.57 -0.08
CA ARG A 496 -6.45 -14.90 1.32
C ARG A 496 -7.35 -13.87 2.00
N GLY A 497 -7.52 -12.68 1.43
CA GLY A 497 -8.50 -11.68 1.89
C GLY A 497 -9.93 -12.23 1.92
N GLN A 498 -10.26 -13.16 1.03
CA GLN A 498 -11.57 -13.82 1.00
C GLN A 498 -11.91 -14.60 2.28
N LEU A 499 -10.92 -14.89 3.14
CA LEU A 499 -11.14 -15.62 4.40
C LEU A 499 -11.58 -14.72 5.57
N ALA A 500 -11.48 -13.40 5.40
CA ALA A 500 -11.87 -12.42 6.41
C ALA A 500 -13.34 -12.02 6.25
N ASP A 501 -13.99 -11.71 7.38
CA ASP A 501 -15.36 -11.18 7.40
C ASP A 501 -15.36 -9.67 7.16
N VAL A 502 -14.45 -8.93 7.81
CA VAL A 502 -14.38 -7.46 7.75
C VAL A 502 -12.93 -6.99 7.83
N CYS A 503 -12.55 -6.03 7.00
CA CYS A 503 -11.28 -5.34 7.15
C CYS A 503 -11.45 -4.06 7.96
N LEU A 504 -10.64 -3.93 9.01
CA LEU A 504 -10.58 -2.73 9.84
C LEU A 504 -9.44 -1.84 9.34
N ASP A 505 -9.76 -0.81 8.57
CA ASP A 505 -8.75 0.10 7.99
C ASP A 505 -8.07 0.96 9.07
N THR A 506 -6.86 1.46 8.79
CA THR A 506 -6.05 2.30 9.69
C THR A 506 -6.33 3.80 9.46
N PRO A 507 -6.93 4.53 10.42
CA PRO A 507 -7.29 5.94 10.18
C PRO A 507 -6.11 6.91 10.11
N LEU A 508 -4.95 6.56 10.70
CA LEU A 508 -3.74 7.38 10.61
C LEU A 508 -3.26 7.53 9.16
N CYS A 509 -3.29 6.43 8.42
CA CYS A 509 -2.94 6.33 7.02
C CYS A 509 -3.65 5.08 6.49
N ASN A 510 -4.55 5.22 5.53
CA ASN A 510 -5.38 4.10 5.10
C ASN A 510 -4.56 3.02 4.39
N GLY A 511 -5.16 1.85 4.24
CA GLY A 511 -4.91 0.99 3.08
C GLY A 511 -5.11 1.81 1.80
N HIS A 512 -4.12 1.76 0.91
CA HIS A 512 -4.22 2.36 -0.42
C HIS A 512 -4.34 1.21 -1.42
N THR A 513 -3.22 0.59 -1.80
CA THR A 513 -3.23 -0.69 -2.52
C THR A 513 -3.89 -1.80 -1.68
N THR A 514 -3.59 -1.85 -0.37
CA THR A 514 -4.11 -2.90 0.52
C THR A 514 -5.64 -2.91 0.62
N SER A 515 -6.29 -1.75 0.62
CA SER A 515 -7.75 -1.71 0.63
C SER A 515 -8.32 -2.13 -0.73
N MET A 516 -7.69 -1.78 -1.86
CA MET A 516 -8.07 -2.34 -3.17
C MET A 516 -7.92 -3.86 -3.21
N ASP A 517 -6.85 -4.40 -2.61
CA ASP A 517 -6.60 -5.84 -2.53
C ASP A 517 -7.74 -6.55 -1.77
N VAL A 518 -8.18 -5.99 -0.65
CA VAL A 518 -9.26 -6.53 0.18
C VAL A 518 -10.64 -6.33 -0.47
N LEU A 519 -10.91 -5.17 -1.06
CA LEU A 519 -12.17 -4.91 -1.76
C LEU A 519 -12.33 -5.83 -2.98
N TRP A 520 -11.23 -6.18 -3.66
CA TRP A 520 -11.25 -7.12 -4.78
C TRP A 520 -11.74 -8.52 -4.37
N THR A 521 -11.51 -8.93 -3.12
CA THR A 521 -12.00 -10.21 -2.60
C THR A 521 -13.43 -10.18 -2.08
N GLY A 522 -14.13 -9.05 -2.22
CA GLY A 522 -15.49 -8.87 -1.71
C GLY A 522 -15.56 -8.66 -0.19
N THR A 523 -14.43 -8.40 0.47
CA THR A 523 -14.40 -8.19 1.93
C THR A 523 -14.70 -6.71 2.25
N PRO A 524 -15.72 -6.41 3.07
CA PRO A 524 -16.03 -5.04 3.50
C PRO A 524 -14.84 -4.37 4.20
N VAL A 525 -14.63 -3.07 3.96
CA VAL A 525 -13.60 -2.26 4.63
C VAL A 525 -14.27 -1.18 5.45
N VAL A 526 -14.08 -1.18 6.77
CA VAL A 526 -14.53 -0.10 7.66
C VAL A 526 -13.41 0.93 7.78
N THR A 527 -13.69 2.19 7.46
CA THR A 527 -12.70 3.28 7.51
C THR A 527 -13.23 4.52 8.25
N LEU A 528 -12.30 5.34 8.74
CA LEU A 528 -12.57 6.63 9.35
C LEU A 528 -11.69 7.68 8.63
N PRO A 529 -12.23 8.47 7.70
CA PRO A 529 -11.46 9.45 6.97
C PRO A 529 -10.95 10.56 7.90
N GLY A 530 -9.63 10.76 7.90
CA GLY A 530 -8.98 11.88 8.55
C GLY A 530 -8.96 13.14 7.68
N GLU A 531 -7.97 14.00 7.92
CA GLU A 531 -7.78 15.26 7.17
C GLU A 531 -6.78 15.14 6.03
N THR A 532 -5.75 14.31 6.18
CA THR A 532 -4.70 14.16 5.15
C THR A 532 -5.21 13.34 3.98
N LEU A 533 -4.67 13.58 2.77
CA LEU A 533 -4.90 12.74 1.59
C LEU A 533 -4.77 11.24 1.93
N ALA A 534 -3.65 10.87 2.58
CA ALA A 534 -3.34 9.48 2.92
C ALA A 534 -4.35 8.83 3.89
N SER A 535 -5.07 9.61 4.69
CA SER A 535 -6.11 9.16 5.62
C SER A 535 -7.52 9.19 5.03
N ARG A 536 -7.69 9.49 3.73
CA ARG A 536 -9.01 9.61 3.08
C ARG A 536 -9.21 8.70 1.86
N VAL A 537 -8.16 7.99 1.43
CA VAL A 537 -8.19 7.14 0.23
C VAL A 537 -9.21 6.02 0.34
N ALA A 538 -9.29 5.31 1.46
CA ALA A 538 -10.25 4.21 1.63
C ALA A 538 -11.70 4.70 1.57
N ALA A 539 -11.99 5.88 2.13
CA ALA A 539 -13.31 6.48 2.03
C ALA A 539 -13.67 6.85 0.58
N SER A 540 -12.71 7.33 -0.21
CA SER A 540 -12.91 7.60 -1.65
C SER A 540 -13.19 6.33 -2.46
N GLN A 541 -12.46 5.24 -2.16
CA GLN A 541 -12.69 3.93 -2.77
C GLN A 541 -14.09 3.40 -2.44
N LEU A 542 -14.51 3.43 -1.17
CA LEU A 542 -15.83 2.98 -0.72
C LEU A 542 -16.97 3.83 -1.30
N ASN A 543 -16.78 5.15 -1.36
CA ASN A 543 -17.76 6.04 -1.98
C ASN A 543 -17.94 5.74 -3.48
N THR A 544 -16.84 5.40 -4.17
CA THR A 544 -16.88 4.97 -5.58
C THR A 544 -17.55 3.60 -5.73
N LEU A 545 -17.29 2.68 -4.80
CA LEU A 545 -17.91 1.35 -4.78
C LEU A 545 -19.42 1.42 -4.46
N GLY A 546 -19.87 2.50 -3.81
CA GLY A 546 -21.27 2.69 -3.41
C GLY A 546 -21.60 2.15 -2.02
N CYS A 547 -20.62 2.10 -1.11
CA CYS A 547 -20.77 1.60 0.26
C CYS A 547 -20.50 2.69 1.33
N PRO A 548 -21.23 3.82 1.33
CA PRO A 548 -21.01 4.90 2.30
C PRO A 548 -21.27 4.51 3.76
N GLU A 549 -22.05 3.45 4.00
CA GLU A 549 -22.35 2.90 5.33
C GLU A 549 -21.13 2.32 6.05
N LEU A 550 -20.03 2.08 5.33
CA LEU A 550 -18.75 1.62 5.88
C LEU A 550 -17.78 2.77 6.22
N ILE A 551 -18.20 4.02 6.01
CA ILE A 551 -17.41 5.23 6.24
C ILE A 551 -17.87 5.90 7.53
N ALA A 552 -17.13 5.69 8.61
CA ALA A 552 -17.40 6.29 9.91
C ALA A 552 -17.08 7.80 9.93
N ARG A 553 -17.77 8.56 10.79
CA ARG A 553 -17.51 9.99 11.02
C ARG A 553 -16.86 10.26 12.36
N SER A 554 -16.81 9.25 13.22
CA SER A 554 -16.18 9.30 14.53
C SER A 554 -15.56 7.96 14.90
N ARG A 555 -14.69 7.95 15.90
CA ARG A 555 -14.13 6.71 16.46
C ARG A 555 -15.21 5.80 17.05
N GLN A 556 -16.29 6.38 17.60
CA GLN A 556 -17.40 5.61 18.13
C GLN A 556 -18.16 4.91 16.98
N GLU A 557 -18.52 5.67 15.94
CA GLU A 557 -19.21 5.11 14.77
C GLU A 557 -18.37 4.05 14.05
N TYR A 558 -17.04 4.21 13.99
CA TYR A 558 -16.13 3.17 13.45
C TYR A 558 -16.27 1.85 14.23
N GLN A 559 -16.31 1.93 15.56
CA GLN A 559 -16.52 0.77 16.41
C GLN A 559 -17.93 0.20 16.25
N ASP A 560 -18.95 1.06 16.19
CA ASP A 560 -20.35 0.63 16.06
C ASP A 560 -20.59 -0.11 14.74
N ILE A 561 -20.06 0.41 13.62
CA ILE A 561 -20.14 -0.24 12.31
C ILE A 561 -19.45 -1.61 12.37
N ALA A 562 -18.21 -1.66 12.87
CA ALA A 562 -17.48 -2.92 12.98
C ALA A 562 -18.20 -3.94 13.86
N ILE A 563 -18.64 -3.54 15.06
CA ILE A 563 -19.37 -4.40 16.00
C ILE A 563 -20.66 -4.91 15.36
N LYS A 564 -21.40 -4.05 14.66
CA LYS A 564 -22.60 -4.46 13.93
C LYS A 564 -22.26 -5.56 12.92
N LEU A 565 -21.26 -5.35 12.07
CA LEU A 565 -20.84 -6.36 11.07
C LEU A 565 -20.35 -7.67 11.71
N GLY A 566 -19.85 -7.64 12.95
CA GLY A 566 -19.45 -8.85 13.67
C GLY A 566 -20.53 -9.51 14.53
N THR A 567 -21.73 -8.94 14.62
CA THR A 567 -22.81 -9.46 15.50
C THR A 567 -24.14 -9.63 14.78
N ASP A 568 -24.41 -8.82 13.76
CA ASP A 568 -25.57 -8.89 12.89
C ASP A 568 -25.19 -9.63 11.60
N LYS A 569 -25.72 -10.85 11.43
CA LYS A 569 -25.40 -11.70 10.27
C LYS A 569 -26.23 -11.35 9.03
N GLU A 570 -27.39 -10.71 9.22
CA GLU A 570 -28.26 -10.20 8.15
C GLU A 570 -27.85 -8.78 7.74
#